data_AF-A0A662BXM4-F1
#
_entry.id   AF-A0A662BXM4-F1
#
_cell.length_a   1.000
_cell.length_b   1.000
_cell.length_c   1.000
_cell.angle_alpha   90.00
_cell.angle_beta   90.00
_cell.angle_gamma   90.00
#
_symmetry.space_group_name_H-M   'P 1'
#
loop_
_entity.id
_entity.type
_entity.pdbx_description
1 polymer ?
#
loop_
_entity_poly.entity_id
_entity_poly.type
_entity_poly.pdbx_seq_one_letter_code
_entity_poly.pdbx_strand_id
1 'polypeptide(L)'
;PSSEIVMPHYLSSLGTNQNKDTLYILGGYGSRTGDQKINPGYIYDLIRYIPKTKTSEKLYSYENQEIEEFCLSNSMIINEEDASFYALAYSKYEYKNELKLIKGSLKKPILKIDNKTIPFNFHDIMSYVDLIYSPNQRKLYAITLFCNDNDLTNVKIYSIKAEPALEPAHNYKRNFPVEKNTKHILLYLFISIIVTVLVLIYFWRKKALSKSKKRVLISENDNKSSTTENKSNEQSTPLVEKINPNDDIIIVPSSNYAISLFGGFQVIDKNNNNITNKFTPLLKELFLLVYLKSFGAANNGISSAKLKELLWYDKSEKDARNNRAVNIARLKSLLESVGNITVSKSTGYWMVHINGDSLNIDYLSFLNITQNTSHKKEDIIHLMQILKRGDFLQNVTYEWLDKFKADVSENVINVLINYTNSNRTICNPSFLIQIADAVLLFDSINEEALSIKCKSLMKNGKHSLAKKTYDVFVKEYKVLYNEDYSLSFSNITND
;
A
#
# COMPACT_ATOMS: atom_id res chain seq x y z
N PRO A 1 8.60 -3.40 -37.92
CA PRO A 1 7.47 -2.98 -37.06
C PRO A 1 7.95 -2.79 -35.63
N SER A 2 7.97 -1.56 -35.13
CA SER A 2 8.27 -1.26 -33.73
C SER A 2 7.21 -1.91 -32.85
N SER A 3 7.61 -2.85 -32.00
CA SER A 3 6.72 -3.43 -30.98
C SER A 3 6.50 -2.40 -29.89
N GLU A 4 5.24 -2.11 -29.56
CA GLU A 4 4.93 -1.21 -28.45
C GLU A 4 5.25 -1.88 -27.12
N ILE A 5 6.07 -1.27 -26.28
CA ILE A 5 6.36 -1.84 -24.96
C ILE A 5 5.10 -1.69 -24.11
N VAL A 6 4.49 -2.82 -23.74
CA VAL A 6 3.39 -2.85 -22.77
C VAL A 6 3.98 -2.45 -21.41
N MET A 7 3.61 -1.26 -20.95
CA MET A 7 3.95 -0.75 -19.63
C MET A 7 3.49 -1.74 -18.55
N PRO A 8 4.26 -2.04 -17.49
CA PRO A 8 3.77 -2.91 -16.42
C PRO A 8 2.68 -2.23 -15.59
N HIS A 9 1.52 -2.88 -15.48
CA HIS A 9 0.35 -2.33 -14.78
C HIS A 9 -0.59 -3.44 -14.31
N TYR A 10 -1.55 -3.08 -13.47
CA TYR A 10 -2.65 -3.94 -13.02
C TYR A 10 -4.00 -3.21 -13.20
N LEU A 11 -5.12 -3.82 -12.81
CA LEU A 11 -6.49 -3.28 -13.01
C LEU A 11 -6.84 -2.99 -14.49
N SER A 12 -6.14 -3.65 -15.41
CA SER A 12 -6.44 -3.63 -16.84
C SER A 12 -7.38 -4.76 -17.22
N SER A 13 -8.00 -4.59 -18.37
CA SER A 13 -8.90 -5.57 -18.93
C SER A 13 -8.23 -6.32 -20.08
N LEU A 14 -8.43 -7.64 -20.12
CA LEU A 14 -7.94 -8.52 -21.16
C LEU A 14 -9.11 -9.15 -21.91
N GLY A 15 -9.08 -9.07 -23.23
CA GLY A 15 -10.03 -9.72 -24.13
C GLY A 15 -9.30 -10.50 -25.20
N THR A 16 -9.97 -11.50 -25.78
CA THR A 16 -9.44 -12.24 -26.93
C THR A 16 -10.47 -12.24 -28.05
N ASN A 17 -9.99 -12.29 -29.29
CA ASN A 17 -10.86 -12.66 -30.40
C ASN A 17 -11.36 -14.11 -30.26
N GLN A 18 -12.32 -14.51 -31.10
CA GLN A 18 -12.93 -15.84 -31.07
C GLN A 18 -11.91 -16.96 -31.24
N ASN A 19 -10.91 -16.75 -32.10
CA ASN A 19 -9.84 -17.73 -32.36
C ASN A 19 -8.76 -17.78 -31.27
N LYS A 20 -8.79 -16.85 -30.31
CA LYS A 20 -7.79 -16.70 -29.22
C LYS A 20 -6.35 -16.56 -29.69
N ASP A 21 -6.14 -16.09 -30.91
CA ASP A 21 -4.82 -15.83 -31.48
C ASP A 21 -4.40 -14.35 -31.34
N THR A 22 -5.34 -13.49 -30.95
CA THR A 22 -5.14 -12.06 -30.76
C THR A 22 -5.69 -11.64 -29.40
N LEU A 23 -4.84 -11.00 -28.60
CA LEU A 23 -5.17 -10.44 -27.29
C LEU A 23 -5.38 -8.93 -27.43
N TYR A 24 -6.35 -8.41 -26.70
CA TYR A 24 -6.62 -6.99 -26.53
C TYR A 24 -6.45 -6.65 -25.06
N ILE A 25 -5.57 -5.69 -24.75
CA ILE A 25 -5.32 -5.20 -23.40
C ILE A 25 -5.78 -3.76 -23.36
N LEU A 26 -6.66 -3.41 -22.43
CA LEU A 26 -7.16 -2.06 -22.27
C LEU A 26 -6.93 -1.54 -20.86
N GLY A 27 -6.35 -0.35 -20.84
CA GLY A 27 -6.28 0.50 -19.68
C GLY A 27 -5.45 -0.06 -18.53
N GLY A 28 -5.82 0.30 -17.30
CA GLY A 28 -5.16 -0.14 -16.08
C GLY A 28 -4.55 1.00 -15.28
N TYR A 29 -3.85 0.64 -14.23
CA TYR A 29 -3.13 1.57 -13.37
C TYR A 29 -1.73 1.02 -13.13
N GLY A 30 -0.70 1.81 -13.38
CA GLY A 30 0.65 1.40 -13.05
C GLY A 30 1.75 2.35 -13.49
N SER A 31 2.99 1.87 -13.48
CA SER A 31 4.20 2.65 -13.78
C SER A 31 5.06 2.07 -14.91
N ARG A 32 5.71 2.95 -15.69
CA ARG A 32 6.63 2.57 -16.78
C ARG A 32 7.89 1.89 -16.27
N THR A 33 8.26 2.11 -15.02
CA THR A 33 9.42 1.46 -14.38
C THR A 33 9.14 0.02 -13.98
N GLY A 34 7.85 -0.35 -13.89
CA GLY A 34 7.40 -1.61 -13.28
C GLY A 34 7.35 -1.60 -11.76
N ASP A 35 7.92 -0.57 -11.13
CA ASP A 35 7.72 -0.31 -9.71
C ASP A 35 6.46 0.52 -9.54
N GLN A 36 5.40 -0.11 -9.05
CA GLN A 36 4.08 0.53 -8.89
C GLN A 36 4.06 1.61 -7.81
N LYS A 37 5.16 1.78 -7.07
CA LYS A 37 5.33 2.87 -6.12
C LYS A 37 5.79 4.17 -6.81
N ILE A 38 6.56 4.05 -7.91
CA ILE A 38 7.16 5.19 -8.61
C ILE A 38 6.19 5.75 -9.66
N ASN A 39 5.53 6.85 -9.31
CA ASN A 39 4.65 7.63 -10.21
C ASN A 39 3.65 6.77 -11.02
N PRO A 40 2.84 5.93 -10.35
CA PRO A 40 1.83 5.15 -11.04
C PRO A 40 0.71 6.08 -11.54
N GLY A 41 0.14 5.75 -12.69
CA GLY A 41 -0.93 6.52 -13.29
C GLY A 41 -1.92 5.62 -14.04
N TYR A 42 -3.07 6.20 -14.36
CA TYR A 42 -4.02 5.55 -15.24
C TYR A 42 -3.44 5.41 -16.64
N ILE A 43 -3.71 4.26 -17.23
CA ILE A 43 -3.43 3.96 -18.62
C ILE A 43 -4.80 3.82 -19.28
N TYR A 44 -4.93 4.36 -20.49
CA TYR A 44 -6.16 4.26 -21.29
C TYR A 44 -5.89 3.69 -22.69
N ASP A 45 -4.70 3.14 -22.88
CA ASP A 45 -4.28 2.58 -24.15
C ASP A 45 -4.96 1.22 -24.40
N LEU A 46 -5.49 1.07 -25.60
CA LEU A 46 -5.91 -0.22 -26.16
C LEU A 46 -4.76 -0.78 -26.98
N ILE A 47 -4.19 -1.89 -26.51
CA ILE A 47 -3.08 -2.57 -27.16
C ILE A 47 -3.59 -3.89 -27.74
N ARG A 48 -3.27 -4.13 -29.01
CA ARG A 48 -3.40 -5.42 -29.67
C ARG A 48 -2.09 -6.17 -29.56
N TYR A 49 -2.12 -7.39 -29.04
CA TYR A 49 -0.96 -8.27 -28.95
C TYR A 49 -1.22 -9.59 -29.67
N ILE A 50 -0.28 -10.00 -30.52
CA ILE A 50 -0.33 -11.26 -31.27
C ILE A 50 0.78 -12.18 -30.72
N PRO A 51 0.44 -13.20 -29.91
CA PRO A 51 1.43 -14.07 -29.27
C PRO A 51 2.34 -14.81 -30.26
N LYS A 52 1.79 -15.24 -31.41
CA LYS A 52 2.53 -16.00 -32.42
C LYS A 52 3.72 -15.22 -32.98
N THR A 53 3.53 -13.93 -33.23
CA THR A 53 4.56 -13.03 -33.78
C THR A 53 5.27 -12.21 -32.71
N LYS A 54 4.78 -12.27 -31.46
CA LYS A 54 5.22 -11.43 -30.33
C LYS A 54 5.17 -9.94 -30.65
N THR A 55 4.18 -9.52 -31.43
CA THR A 55 4.02 -8.13 -31.85
C THR A 55 2.90 -7.47 -31.05
N SER A 56 3.21 -6.32 -30.47
CA SER A 56 2.26 -5.42 -29.82
C SER A 56 2.12 -4.14 -30.62
N GLU A 57 0.88 -3.65 -30.72
CA GLU A 57 0.51 -2.42 -31.41
C GLU A 57 -0.55 -1.69 -30.59
N LYS A 58 -0.31 -0.42 -30.25
CA LYS A 58 -1.36 0.44 -29.72
C LYS A 58 -2.33 0.81 -30.83
N LEU A 59 -3.60 0.51 -30.62
CA LEU A 59 -4.68 0.87 -31.51
C LEU A 59 -5.15 2.31 -31.25
N TYR A 60 -5.50 2.61 -29.99
CA TYR A 60 -6.07 3.90 -29.57
C TYR A 60 -5.75 4.19 -28.10
N SER A 61 -5.88 5.46 -27.69
CA SER A 61 -5.98 5.87 -26.27
C SER A 61 -7.38 6.41 -26.01
N TYR A 62 -7.95 6.08 -24.86
CA TYR A 62 -9.27 6.51 -24.41
C TYR A 62 -9.22 7.67 -23.38
N GLU A 63 -8.15 8.47 -23.41
CA GLU A 63 -8.04 9.72 -22.63
C GLU A 63 -9.13 10.74 -23.02
N ASN A 64 -9.54 11.60 -22.07
CA ASN A 64 -10.49 12.70 -22.27
C ASN A 64 -11.92 12.30 -22.67
N GLN A 65 -12.37 11.11 -22.27
CA GLN A 65 -13.78 10.73 -22.34
C GLN A 65 -14.53 11.32 -21.13
N GLU A 66 -15.87 11.30 -21.13
CA GLU A 66 -16.71 11.71 -19.99
C GLU A 66 -16.51 10.86 -18.72
N ILE A 67 -15.57 9.92 -18.74
CA ILE A 67 -15.17 9.08 -17.61
C ILE A 67 -13.80 9.58 -17.14
N GLU A 68 -13.80 10.34 -16.05
CA GLU A 68 -12.57 10.65 -15.32
C GLU A 68 -12.12 9.40 -14.54
N GLU A 69 -10.83 9.06 -14.65
CA GLU A 69 -10.12 8.19 -13.71
C GLU A 69 -10.78 6.83 -13.40
N PHE A 70 -10.74 5.91 -14.38
CA PHE A 70 -11.35 4.59 -14.25
C PHE A 70 -10.37 3.43 -14.44
N CYS A 71 -10.64 2.35 -13.72
CA CYS A 71 -10.09 1.02 -13.92
C CYS A 71 -11.15 0.08 -14.51
N LEU A 72 -10.72 -1.10 -14.98
CA LEU A 72 -11.60 -2.04 -15.66
C LEU A 72 -11.62 -3.43 -15.01
N SER A 73 -12.66 -4.20 -15.31
CA SER A 73 -12.73 -5.63 -15.00
C SER A 73 -11.62 -6.42 -15.65
N ASN A 74 -11.17 -7.48 -15.00
CA ASN A 74 -10.07 -8.33 -15.44
C ASN A 74 -10.28 -8.86 -16.87
N SER A 75 -11.50 -9.28 -17.21
CA SER A 75 -11.87 -9.61 -18.59
C SER A 75 -12.69 -8.51 -19.25
N MET A 76 -12.50 -8.37 -20.57
CA MET A 76 -13.44 -7.71 -21.48
C MET A 76 -13.97 -8.71 -22.50
N ILE A 77 -15.18 -8.47 -22.98
CA ILE A 77 -15.80 -9.26 -24.03
C ILE A 77 -15.59 -8.55 -25.36
N ILE A 78 -14.88 -9.22 -26.28
CA ILE A 78 -14.67 -8.72 -27.64
C ILE A 78 -15.84 -9.14 -28.54
N ASN A 79 -16.41 -8.18 -29.25
CA ASN A 79 -17.38 -8.43 -30.31
C ASN A 79 -16.76 -8.09 -31.67
N GLU A 80 -16.44 -9.13 -32.45
CA GLU A 80 -15.80 -8.96 -33.76
C GLU A 80 -16.77 -8.47 -34.84
N GLU A 81 -18.07 -8.74 -34.70
CA GLU A 81 -19.08 -8.38 -35.71
C GLU A 81 -19.22 -6.87 -35.88
N ASP A 82 -19.29 -6.12 -34.78
CA ASP A 82 -19.37 -4.66 -34.78
C ASP A 82 -18.04 -3.97 -34.41
N ALA A 83 -16.97 -4.75 -34.22
CA ALA A 83 -15.66 -4.30 -33.75
C ALA A 83 -15.78 -3.46 -32.47
N SER A 84 -16.48 -3.99 -31.46
CA SER A 84 -16.66 -3.39 -30.15
C SER A 84 -16.15 -4.27 -29.02
N PHE A 85 -16.09 -3.73 -27.82
CA PHE A 85 -15.84 -4.49 -26.61
C PHE A 85 -16.75 -4.03 -25.47
N TYR A 86 -16.93 -4.91 -24.49
CA TYR A 86 -17.64 -4.65 -23.25
C TYR A 86 -16.76 -4.93 -22.04
N ALA A 87 -16.75 -4.04 -21.07
CA ALA A 87 -16.04 -4.21 -19.80
C ALA A 87 -16.84 -3.55 -18.66
N LEU A 88 -16.50 -3.85 -17.42
CA LEU A 88 -17.02 -3.10 -16.26
C LEU A 88 -15.98 -2.07 -15.85
N ALA A 89 -16.40 -0.82 -15.69
CA ALA A 89 -15.57 0.28 -15.22
C ALA A 89 -15.90 0.65 -13.77
N TYR A 90 -14.89 1.06 -13.01
CA TYR A 90 -15.00 1.50 -11.62
C TYR A 90 -13.85 2.45 -11.25
N SER A 91 -14.01 3.19 -10.15
CA SER A 91 -12.97 4.08 -9.63
C SER A 91 -11.97 3.32 -8.75
N LYS A 92 -10.67 3.65 -8.80
CA LYS A 92 -9.69 3.08 -7.84
C LYS A 92 -9.76 3.75 -6.46
N TYR A 93 -10.29 4.96 -6.37
CA TYR A 93 -10.18 5.81 -5.17
C TYR A 93 -11.35 5.66 -4.19
N GLU A 94 -12.42 4.96 -4.58
CA GLU A 94 -13.61 4.80 -3.76
C GLU A 94 -13.72 3.37 -3.24
N TYR A 95 -13.74 3.22 -1.90
CA TYR A 95 -13.97 1.91 -1.27
C TYR A 95 -15.37 1.38 -1.57
N LYS A 96 -16.41 2.20 -1.37
CA LYS A 96 -17.78 1.88 -1.79
C LYS A 96 -17.97 2.39 -3.21
N ASN A 97 -17.96 1.47 -4.16
CA ASN A 97 -17.90 1.75 -5.58
C ASN A 97 -19.15 1.24 -6.31
N GLU A 98 -19.24 1.61 -7.58
CA GLU A 98 -20.29 1.20 -8.49
C GLU A 98 -19.68 0.76 -9.82
N LEU A 99 -19.86 -0.52 -10.16
CA LEU A 99 -19.48 -1.01 -11.48
C LEU A 99 -20.47 -0.48 -12.52
N LYS A 100 -19.95 0.08 -13.60
CA LYS A 100 -20.74 0.51 -14.76
C LYS A 100 -20.32 -0.30 -15.98
N LEU A 101 -21.29 -0.82 -16.73
CA LEU A 101 -20.98 -1.48 -18.00
C LEU A 101 -20.58 -0.41 -19.02
N ILE A 102 -19.43 -0.59 -19.67
CA ILE A 102 -18.98 0.25 -20.77
C ILE A 102 -18.96 -0.55 -22.08
N LYS A 103 -19.31 0.13 -23.18
CA LYS A 103 -19.15 -0.36 -24.56
C LYS A 103 -18.18 0.56 -25.30
N GLY A 104 -17.07 0.02 -25.79
CA GLY A 104 -16.08 0.77 -26.57
C GLY A 104 -15.86 0.23 -27.96
N SER A 105 -15.17 0.98 -28.83
CA SER A 105 -14.93 0.60 -30.23
C SER A 105 -13.47 0.21 -30.50
N LEU A 106 -13.23 -0.95 -31.09
CA LEU A 106 -11.88 -1.37 -31.51
C LEU A 106 -11.33 -0.55 -32.69
N LYS A 107 -12.13 0.37 -33.26
CA LYS A 107 -11.80 1.17 -34.46
C LYS A 107 -11.68 2.67 -34.18
N LYS A 108 -12.22 3.17 -33.07
CA LYS A 108 -12.26 4.60 -32.74
C LYS A 108 -12.26 4.77 -31.22
N PRO A 109 -11.65 5.83 -30.66
CA PRO A 109 -11.64 6.09 -29.21
C PRO A 109 -12.99 6.65 -28.73
N ILE A 110 -14.03 5.82 -28.77
CA ILE A 110 -15.39 6.17 -28.35
C ILE A 110 -15.81 5.17 -27.28
N LEU A 111 -16.20 5.67 -26.10
CA LEU A 111 -16.78 4.90 -25.00
C LEU A 111 -18.23 5.33 -24.75
N LYS A 112 -19.10 4.35 -24.50
CA LYS A 112 -20.47 4.56 -24.03
C LYS A 112 -20.65 3.85 -22.70
N ILE A 113 -21.30 4.52 -21.76
CA ILE A 113 -21.53 4.02 -20.41
C ILE A 113 -23.01 3.66 -20.27
N ASP A 114 -23.31 2.52 -19.65
CA ASP A 114 -24.64 2.21 -19.15
C ASP A 114 -24.82 2.88 -17.78
N ASN A 115 -25.92 3.61 -17.60
CA ASN A 115 -26.24 4.31 -16.36
C ASN A 115 -26.61 3.36 -15.22
N LYS A 116 -26.86 2.08 -15.50
CA LYS A 116 -27.13 1.07 -14.47
C LYS A 116 -25.84 0.69 -13.75
N THR A 117 -25.91 0.70 -12.42
CA THR A 117 -24.77 0.43 -11.55
C THR A 117 -24.93 -0.89 -10.81
N ILE A 118 -23.80 -1.50 -10.46
CA ILE A 118 -23.73 -2.70 -9.63
C ILE A 118 -22.86 -2.38 -8.41
N PRO A 119 -23.37 -2.56 -7.17
CA PRO A 119 -22.58 -2.30 -5.98
C PRO A 119 -21.32 -3.17 -5.90
N PHE A 120 -20.18 -2.53 -5.66
CA PHE A 120 -18.88 -3.17 -5.60
C PHE A 120 -18.03 -2.50 -4.52
N ASN A 121 -17.36 -3.30 -3.70
CA ASN A 121 -16.37 -2.77 -2.78
C ASN A 121 -14.99 -2.95 -3.40
N PHE A 122 -14.22 -1.87 -3.49
CA PHE A 122 -12.86 -1.92 -3.99
C PHE A 122 -11.85 -1.67 -2.86
N HIS A 123 -10.92 -2.59 -2.70
CA HIS A 123 -9.79 -2.51 -1.79
C HIS A 123 -8.60 -3.24 -2.41
N ASP A 124 -8.02 -2.62 -3.43
CA ASP A 124 -6.81 -3.07 -4.12
C ASP A 124 -6.83 -4.59 -4.40
N ILE A 125 -5.77 -5.33 -4.03
CA ILE A 125 -5.63 -6.78 -4.24
C ILE A 125 -6.66 -7.65 -3.49
N MET A 126 -7.41 -7.10 -2.53
CA MET A 126 -8.48 -7.82 -1.83
C MET A 126 -9.78 -7.85 -2.65
N SER A 127 -9.84 -7.11 -3.75
CA SER A 127 -11.00 -7.01 -4.63
C SER A 127 -10.68 -7.55 -6.01
N TYR A 128 -11.62 -8.28 -6.58
CA TYR A 128 -11.49 -8.80 -7.93
C TYR A 128 -12.84 -8.72 -8.64
N VAL A 129 -12.82 -8.30 -9.90
CA VAL A 129 -14.03 -8.13 -10.71
C VAL A 129 -13.80 -8.67 -12.11
N ASP A 130 -14.72 -9.50 -12.56
CA ASP A 130 -14.66 -10.14 -13.87
C ASP A 130 -15.98 -10.02 -14.62
N LEU A 131 -15.90 -10.06 -15.95
CA LEU A 131 -17.04 -9.99 -16.84
C LEU A 131 -17.03 -11.19 -17.79
N ILE A 132 -18.09 -12.00 -17.75
CA ILE A 132 -18.20 -13.21 -18.58
C ILE A 132 -19.45 -13.12 -19.44
N TYR A 133 -19.35 -13.53 -20.70
CA TYR A 133 -20.50 -13.69 -21.58
C TYR A 133 -20.96 -15.15 -21.63
N SER A 134 -22.27 -15.38 -21.49
CA SER A 134 -22.89 -16.68 -21.70
C SER A 134 -23.65 -16.70 -23.03
N PRO A 135 -23.11 -17.35 -24.07
CA PRO A 135 -23.73 -17.38 -25.40
C PRO A 135 -25.11 -18.06 -25.39
N ASN A 136 -25.26 -19.14 -24.60
CA ASN A 136 -26.51 -19.89 -24.50
C ASN A 136 -27.66 -19.08 -23.87
N GLN A 137 -27.32 -18.21 -22.91
CA GLN A 137 -28.32 -17.41 -22.18
C GLN A 137 -28.45 -15.98 -22.71
N ARG A 138 -27.58 -15.58 -23.64
CA ARG A 138 -27.47 -14.19 -24.15
C ARG A 138 -27.42 -13.18 -23.00
N LYS A 139 -26.58 -13.45 -22.01
CA LYS A 139 -26.41 -12.64 -20.80
C LYS A 139 -24.93 -12.44 -20.49
N LEU A 140 -24.61 -11.26 -19.99
CA LEU A 140 -23.34 -10.95 -19.36
C LEU A 140 -23.47 -11.23 -17.86
N TYR A 141 -22.38 -11.67 -17.24
CA TYR A 141 -22.29 -11.92 -15.81
C TYR A 141 -21.13 -11.11 -15.25
N ALA A 142 -21.45 -10.21 -14.32
CA ALA A 142 -20.46 -9.53 -13.50
C ALA A 142 -20.19 -10.39 -12.26
N ILE A 143 -18.94 -10.77 -12.04
CA ILE A 143 -18.51 -11.56 -10.88
C ILE A 143 -17.63 -10.67 -10.03
N THR A 144 -17.96 -10.51 -8.76
CA THR A 144 -17.16 -9.72 -7.81
C THR A 144 -16.74 -10.60 -6.64
N LEU A 145 -15.45 -10.55 -6.30
CA LEU A 145 -14.86 -11.17 -5.13
C LEU A 145 -14.35 -10.05 -4.22
N PHE A 146 -14.61 -10.16 -2.92
CA PHE A 146 -14.07 -9.25 -1.91
C PHE A 146 -13.63 -10.06 -0.69
N CYS A 147 -12.33 -10.05 -0.40
CA CYS A 147 -11.77 -10.63 0.81
C CYS A 147 -11.95 -9.65 1.98
N ASN A 148 -12.61 -10.09 3.05
CA ASN A 148 -12.80 -9.26 4.25
C ASN A 148 -11.64 -9.41 5.23
N ASP A 149 -11.68 -8.63 6.32
CA ASP A 149 -10.63 -8.61 7.36
C ASP A 149 -10.45 -9.94 8.11
N ASN A 150 -11.34 -10.92 7.90
CA ASN A 150 -11.26 -12.27 8.48
C ASN A 150 -10.77 -13.31 7.46
N ASP A 151 -10.17 -12.90 6.35
CA ASP A 151 -9.72 -13.74 5.23
C ASP A 151 -10.84 -14.56 4.55
N LEU A 152 -12.11 -14.14 4.69
CA LEU A 152 -13.24 -14.77 4.00
C LEU A 152 -13.57 -14.00 2.73
N THR A 153 -13.63 -14.71 1.60
CA THR A 153 -13.98 -14.13 0.30
C THR A 153 -15.48 -14.20 0.04
N ASN A 154 -16.10 -13.02 -0.07
CA ASN A 154 -17.49 -12.89 -0.51
C ASN A 154 -17.57 -12.86 -2.03
N VAL A 155 -18.30 -13.81 -2.62
CA VAL A 155 -18.53 -13.90 -4.06
C VAL A 155 -19.95 -13.43 -4.37
N LYS A 156 -20.10 -12.47 -5.29
CA LYS A 156 -21.40 -12.06 -5.84
C LYS A 156 -21.39 -12.18 -7.34
N ILE A 157 -22.52 -12.64 -7.90
CA ILE A 157 -22.70 -12.82 -9.35
C ILE A 157 -23.96 -12.09 -9.75
N TYR A 158 -23.83 -11.16 -10.70
CA TYR A 158 -24.94 -10.36 -11.22
C TYR A 158 -25.15 -10.68 -12.69
N SER A 159 -26.39 -10.90 -13.10
CA SER A 159 -26.73 -11.05 -14.51
C SER A 159 -27.10 -9.71 -15.13
N ILE A 160 -26.46 -9.36 -16.23
CA ILE A 160 -26.71 -8.18 -17.04
C ILE A 160 -27.30 -8.65 -18.37
N LYS A 161 -28.41 -8.04 -18.80
CA LYS A 161 -29.02 -8.36 -20.09
C LYS A 161 -28.06 -7.89 -21.20
N ALA A 162 -27.59 -8.81 -22.04
CA ALA A 162 -26.71 -8.49 -23.15
C ALA A 162 -27.48 -7.77 -24.26
N GLU A 163 -26.81 -6.87 -25.00
CA GLU A 163 -27.36 -6.32 -26.23
C GLU A 163 -27.58 -7.42 -27.28
N PRO A 164 -28.59 -7.31 -28.17
CA PRO A 164 -28.85 -8.30 -29.20
C PRO A 164 -27.66 -8.56 -30.14
N ALA A 165 -26.74 -7.60 -30.28
CA ALA A 165 -25.57 -7.68 -31.16
C ALA A 165 -24.44 -8.58 -30.63
N LEU A 166 -24.56 -9.15 -29.43
CA LEU A 166 -23.67 -10.19 -28.93
C LEU A 166 -24.20 -11.55 -29.41
N GLU A 167 -24.20 -11.83 -30.72
CA GLU A 167 -24.64 -13.14 -31.23
C GLU A 167 -23.60 -14.24 -30.89
N PRO A 168 -24.03 -15.48 -30.62
CA PRO A 168 -23.14 -16.60 -30.42
C PRO A 168 -22.54 -17.04 -31.77
N ALA A 169 -21.29 -16.66 -32.06
CA ALA A 169 -20.55 -17.36 -33.10
C ALA A 169 -20.43 -18.85 -32.71
N HIS A 170 -20.98 -19.69 -33.59
CA HIS A 170 -21.03 -21.15 -33.61
C HIS A 170 -20.23 -21.92 -32.53
N ASN A 171 -20.94 -22.85 -31.87
CA ASN A 171 -20.44 -23.91 -30.99
C ASN A 171 -19.00 -24.40 -31.30
N TYR A 172 -18.00 -23.76 -30.71
CA TYR A 172 -16.67 -24.35 -30.66
C TYR A 172 -16.65 -25.35 -29.52
N LYS A 173 -16.72 -26.65 -29.86
CA LYS A 173 -16.37 -27.72 -28.93
C LYS A 173 -15.00 -27.42 -28.36
N ARG A 174 -14.94 -27.21 -27.05
CA ARG A 174 -13.73 -26.95 -26.28
C ARG A 174 -12.85 -28.21 -26.32
N ASN A 175 -12.11 -28.40 -27.41
CA ASN A 175 -10.98 -29.32 -27.42
C ASN A 175 -9.85 -28.63 -26.65
N PHE A 176 -9.68 -28.99 -25.38
CA PHE A 176 -8.42 -28.73 -24.71
C PHE A 176 -7.34 -29.47 -25.49
N PRO A 177 -6.29 -28.80 -25.99
CA PRO A 177 -5.09 -29.50 -26.41
C PRO A 177 -4.44 -30.01 -25.12
N VAL A 178 -4.82 -31.23 -24.71
CA VAL A 178 -3.99 -32.00 -23.81
C VAL A 178 -2.77 -32.35 -24.63
N GLU A 179 -1.67 -31.63 -24.43
CA GLU A 179 -0.35 -32.13 -24.79
C GLU A 179 -0.14 -33.42 -23.99
N LYS A 180 -0.59 -34.54 -24.56
CA LYS A 180 -0.23 -35.86 -24.07
C LYS A 180 1.28 -35.96 -24.26
N ASN A 181 2.01 -35.83 -23.17
CA ASN A 181 3.43 -36.13 -23.12
C ASN A 181 3.61 -37.66 -23.29
N THR A 182 3.52 -38.12 -24.54
CA THR A 182 3.53 -39.53 -24.95
C THR A 182 4.87 -40.22 -24.69
N LYS A 183 5.93 -39.45 -24.44
CA LYS A 183 7.27 -39.99 -24.16
C LYS A 183 7.36 -40.66 -22.78
N HIS A 184 6.65 -40.16 -21.77
CA HIS A 184 6.65 -40.81 -20.45
C HIS A 184 5.73 -42.01 -20.38
N ILE A 185 4.64 -42.04 -21.16
CA ILE A 185 3.71 -43.18 -21.19
C ILE A 185 4.41 -44.45 -21.69
N LEU A 186 5.19 -44.36 -22.77
CA LEU A 186 5.97 -45.51 -23.27
C LEU A 186 7.05 -45.95 -22.28
N LEU A 187 7.68 -45.01 -21.57
CA LEU A 187 8.68 -45.31 -20.54
C LEU A 187 8.06 -46.04 -19.33
N TYR A 188 6.90 -45.59 -18.84
CA TYR A 188 6.18 -46.27 -17.76
C TYR A 188 5.67 -47.64 -18.18
N LEU A 189 5.26 -47.81 -19.45
CA LEU A 189 4.84 -49.10 -20.00
C LEU A 189 6.03 -50.07 -20.09
N PHE A 190 7.21 -49.58 -20.49
CA PHE A 190 8.45 -50.37 -20.52
C PHE A 190 8.92 -50.78 -19.11
N ILE A 191 8.90 -49.84 -18.14
CA ILE A 191 9.22 -50.14 -16.74
C ILE A 191 8.22 -51.14 -16.16
N SER A 192 6.92 -50.98 -16.44
CA SER A 192 5.88 -51.92 -16.02
C SER A 192 6.14 -53.32 -16.56
N ILE A 193 6.50 -53.45 -17.85
CA ILE A 193 6.85 -54.74 -18.46
C ILE A 193 8.04 -55.38 -17.75
N ILE A 194 9.12 -54.62 -17.50
CA ILE A 194 10.31 -55.12 -16.79
C ILE A 194 9.94 -55.61 -15.39
N VAL A 195 9.13 -54.85 -14.64
CA VAL A 195 8.67 -55.25 -13.30
C VAL A 195 7.82 -56.52 -13.38
N THR A 196 6.88 -56.63 -14.33
CA THR A 196 6.11 -57.87 -14.51
C THR A 196 6.98 -59.07 -14.87
N VAL A 197 8.01 -58.89 -15.71
CA VAL A 197 8.95 -59.98 -16.05
C VAL A 197 9.76 -60.40 -14.83
N LEU A 198 10.26 -59.46 -14.03
CA LEU A 198 10.98 -59.76 -12.79
C LEU A 198 10.09 -60.45 -11.75
N VAL A 199 8.83 -60.02 -11.62
CA VAL A 199 7.83 -60.65 -10.76
C VAL A 199 7.50 -62.07 -11.25
N LEU A 200 7.33 -62.27 -12.57
CA LEU A 200 7.11 -63.59 -13.15
C LEU A 200 8.32 -64.51 -12.95
N ILE A 201 9.54 -64.03 -13.12
CA ILE A 201 10.78 -64.79 -12.83
C ILE A 201 10.86 -65.14 -11.34
N TYR A 202 10.52 -64.19 -10.45
CA TYR A 202 10.48 -64.42 -9.01
C TYR A 202 9.44 -65.50 -8.65
N PHE A 203 8.22 -65.41 -9.17
CA PHE A 203 7.17 -66.41 -8.92
C PHE A 203 7.46 -67.74 -9.61
N TRP A 204 8.11 -67.79 -10.76
CA TRP A 204 8.56 -69.03 -11.40
C TRP A 204 9.65 -69.72 -10.57
N ARG A 205 10.60 -68.95 -10.00
CA ARG A 205 11.59 -69.46 -9.03
C ARG A 205 10.94 -69.91 -7.73
N LYS A 206 9.87 -69.25 -7.28
CA LYS A 206 9.13 -69.58 -6.05
C LYS A 206 8.07 -70.69 -6.24
N LYS A 207 7.68 -71.02 -7.47
CA LYS A 207 6.81 -72.18 -7.79
C LYS A 207 7.60 -73.48 -8.02
N ALA A 208 8.92 -73.39 -8.19
CA ALA A 208 9.82 -74.55 -8.20
C ALA A 208 10.19 -75.05 -6.78
N LEU A 209 9.87 -74.29 -5.74
CA LEU A 209 10.13 -74.65 -4.34
C LEU A 209 8.92 -74.28 -3.49
N SER A 210 8.28 -75.29 -2.91
CA SER A 210 7.21 -75.20 -1.89
C SER A 210 5.77 -75.32 -2.39
N LYS A 211 5.37 -76.58 -2.59
CA LYS A 211 4.06 -77.11 -2.18
C LYS A 211 3.84 -76.82 -0.69
N SER A 212 2.58 -76.57 -0.34
CA SER A 212 1.88 -77.12 0.84
C SER A 212 1.32 -76.08 1.81
N LYS A 213 -0.01 -76.16 1.93
CA LYS A 213 -0.90 -75.92 3.09
C LYS A 213 -1.04 -74.50 3.65
N LYS A 214 -2.16 -74.08 4.27
CA LYS A 214 -3.61 -74.39 4.30
C LYS A 214 -4.10 -73.76 5.62
N ARG A 215 -5.03 -72.78 5.54
CA ARG A 215 -6.10 -72.41 6.52
C ARG A 215 -5.69 -72.00 7.96
N VAL A 216 -6.45 -71.31 8.83
CA VAL A 216 -7.73 -70.55 8.85
C VAL A 216 -7.82 -69.81 10.21
N LEU A 217 -8.35 -68.59 10.17
CA LEU A 217 -9.17 -67.77 11.10
C LEU A 217 -9.41 -68.14 12.59
N ILE A 218 -9.44 -67.13 13.49
CA ILE A 218 -10.62 -66.54 14.24
C ILE A 218 -10.22 -65.78 15.55
N SER A 219 -10.80 -64.57 15.73
CA SER A 219 -11.22 -63.77 16.93
C SER A 219 -10.25 -63.54 18.12
N GLU A 220 -10.36 -62.55 19.03
CA GLU A 220 -11.45 -61.68 19.52
C GLU A 220 -10.85 -60.55 20.43
N ASN A 221 -11.59 -59.44 20.64
CA ASN A 221 -11.66 -58.57 21.85
C ASN A 221 -10.39 -57.84 22.37
N ASP A 222 -10.40 -56.72 23.11
CA ASP A 222 -11.43 -55.94 23.82
C ASP A 222 -10.83 -54.59 24.31
N ASN A 223 -11.70 -53.68 24.78
CA ASN A 223 -11.49 -52.64 25.82
C ASN A 223 -10.71 -51.35 25.52
N LYS A 224 -10.92 -50.20 26.19
CA LYS A 224 -12.05 -49.48 26.85
C LYS A 224 -11.44 -48.22 27.52
N SER A 225 -12.31 -47.25 27.86
CA SER A 225 -12.15 -46.13 28.83
C SER A 225 -11.71 -44.77 28.23
N SER A 226 -12.53 -43.69 28.17
CA SER A 226 -13.26 -42.87 29.20
C SER A 226 -12.29 -41.89 29.94
N THR A 227 -12.54 -40.61 30.27
CA THR A 227 -13.70 -39.77 30.70
C THR A 227 -13.13 -38.30 30.81
N THR A 228 -13.62 -37.21 30.19
CA THR A 228 -14.66 -36.21 30.59
C THR A 228 -14.18 -34.89 31.26
N GLU A 229 -14.65 -33.75 30.70
CA GLU A 229 -15.00 -32.41 31.30
C GLU A 229 -13.92 -31.54 32.01
N ASN A 230 -13.93 -30.19 32.03
CA ASN A 230 -15.04 -29.22 32.12
C ASN A 230 -14.66 -27.79 31.64
N LYS A 231 -15.69 -26.95 31.41
CA LYS A 231 -15.68 -25.53 31.00
C LYS A 231 -15.60 -24.54 32.18
N SER A 232 -15.11 -23.33 31.92
CA SER A 232 -15.60 -22.08 32.56
C SER A 232 -15.25 -20.83 31.74
N ASN A 233 -16.27 -19.97 31.58
CA ASN A 233 -16.33 -18.71 30.83
C ASN A 233 -16.37 -17.57 31.86
N GLU A 234 -15.68 -16.44 31.62
CA GLU A 234 -16.06 -15.15 32.20
C GLU A 234 -15.82 -14.01 31.21
N GLN A 235 -16.75 -13.05 31.26
CA GLN A 235 -17.00 -11.96 30.32
C GLN A 235 -17.08 -10.68 31.15
N SER A 236 -16.40 -9.60 30.78
CA SER A 236 -16.52 -8.30 31.46
C SER A 236 -16.52 -7.13 30.48
N THR A 237 -17.50 -6.23 30.70
CA THR A 237 -17.81 -5.01 29.95
C THR A 237 -17.03 -3.78 30.45
N PRO A 238 -16.83 -2.72 29.64
CA PRO A 238 -15.98 -1.59 29.99
C PRO A 238 -16.74 -0.42 30.65
N LEU A 239 -16.13 0.17 31.69
CA LEU A 239 -16.50 1.47 32.27
C LEU A 239 -15.65 2.58 31.63
N VAL A 240 -16.32 3.59 31.08
CA VAL A 240 -15.72 4.84 30.59
C VAL A 240 -15.84 5.87 31.71
N GLU A 241 -14.71 6.40 32.18
CA GLU A 241 -14.67 7.52 33.10
C GLU A 241 -13.89 8.69 32.50
N LYS A 242 -14.50 9.88 32.57
CA LYS A 242 -14.05 11.15 32.02
C LYS A 242 -12.87 11.68 32.84
N ILE A 243 -11.79 12.05 32.17
CA ILE A 243 -10.67 12.78 32.78
C ILE A 243 -10.99 14.28 32.71
N ASN A 244 -11.05 14.92 33.88
CA ASN A 244 -11.15 16.36 34.05
C ASN A 244 -9.76 17.01 33.85
N PRO A 245 -9.63 18.17 33.18
CA PRO A 245 -8.35 18.79 32.87
C PRO A 245 -7.94 19.73 34.00
N ASN A 246 -6.89 19.40 34.76
CA ASN A 246 -6.15 20.33 35.63
C ASN A 246 -4.79 19.69 35.98
N ASP A 247 -3.92 19.56 34.99
CA ASP A 247 -2.48 19.38 35.20
C ASP A 247 -1.79 20.49 34.38
N ASP A 248 -0.88 21.23 35.01
CA ASP A 248 -0.23 22.45 34.55
C ASP A 248 0.10 22.44 33.04
N ILE A 249 -0.73 23.13 32.26
CA ILE A 249 -0.42 23.47 30.87
C ILE A 249 0.66 24.56 30.96
N ILE A 250 1.90 24.18 30.66
CA ILE A 250 2.94 25.15 30.37
C ILE A 250 2.50 25.90 29.10
N ILE A 251 1.84 27.05 29.27
CA ILE A 251 1.49 27.96 28.18
C ILE A 251 2.79 28.65 27.76
N VAL A 252 3.45 28.08 26.76
CA VAL A 252 4.57 28.71 26.05
C VAL A 252 4.01 29.28 24.74
N PRO A 253 4.48 30.44 24.26
CA PRO A 253 3.92 31.11 23.07
C PRO A 253 3.89 30.16 21.86
N SER A 254 2.76 30.14 21.17
CA SER A 254 2.62 29.49 19.87
C SER A 254 3.72 30.00 18.93
N SER A 255 4.68 29.14 18.61
CA SER A 255 5.73 29.46 17.65
C SER A 255 5.10 29.70 16.28
N ASN A 256 5.07 30.94 15.82
CA ASN A 256 4.66 31.27 14.46
C ASN A 256 5.78 30.87 13.50
N TYR A 257 5.53 29.83 12.70
CA TYR A 257 6.46 29.36 11.68
C TYR A 257 6.05 29.88 10.31
N ALA A 258 7.00 30.42 9.56
CA ALA A 258 6.79 30.88 8.20
C ALA A 258 6.57 29.70 7.24
N ILE A 259 7.24 28.58 7.50
CA ILE A 259 6.98 27.31 6.82
C ILE A 259 6.78 26.26 7.91
N SER A 260 5.65 25.56 7.83
CA SER A 260 5.35 24.42 8.69
C SER A 260 5.30 23.14 7.87
N LEU A 261 6.04 22.14 8.30
CA LEU A 261 6.01 20.78 7.78
C LEU A 261 5.35 19.81 8.77
N PHE A 262 5.25 20.13 10.07
CA PHE A 262 4.55 19.32 11.08
C PHE A 262 3.10 19.79 11.25
N GLY A 263 2.17 18.82 11.26
CA GLY A 263 0.73 19.09 11.18
C GLY A 263 0.24 19.39 9.77
N GLY A 264 1.03 18.99 8.76
CA GLY A 264 0.77 19.26 7.34
C GLY A 264 1.59 20.43 6.79
N PHE A 265 1.57 20.56 5.46
CA PHE A 265 2.32 21.59 4.75
C PHE A 265 1.58 22.94 4.79
N GLN A 266 2.18 23.94 5.43
CA GLN A 266 1.66 25.31 5.50
C GLN A 266 2.77 26.34 5.23
N VAL A 267 2.42 27.40 4.51
CA VAL A 267 3.33 28.52 4.21
C VAL A 267 2.64 29.85 4.47
N ILE A 268 3.28 30.68 5.29
CA ILE A 268 2.86 32.02 5.66
C ILE A 268 3.86 33.03 5.07
N ASP A 269 3.36 34.08 4.40
CA ASP A 269 4.21 35.13 3.83
C ASP A 269 4.67 36.16 4.89
N LYS A 270 5.57 37.08 4.50
CA LYS A 270 6.07 38.18 5.37
C LYS A 270 4.96 39.10 5.89
N ASN A 271 3.79 39.11 5.23
CA ASN A 271 2.62 39.90 5.60
C ASN A 271 1.61 39.10 6.45
N ASN A 272 2.01 37.91 6.93
CA ASN A 272 1.21 36.99 7.72
C ASN A 272 -0.01 36.39 6.97
N ASN A 273 0.01 36.38 5.64
CA ASN A 273 -1.02 35.71 4.83
C ASN A 273 -0.67 34.25 4.60
N ASN A 274 -1.66 33.37 4.72
CA ASN A 274 -1.51 31.97 4.32
C ASN A 274 -1.49 31.85 2.79
N ILE A 275 -0.31 31.55 2.24
CA ILE A 275 -0.09 31.38 0.79
C ILE A 275 0.07 29.91 0.39
N THR A 276 -0.28 28.96 1.27
CA THR A 276 -0.16 27.52 1.02
C THR A 276 -0.84 27.09 -0.28
N ASN A 277 -1.99 27.68 -0.60
CA ASN A 277 -2.74 27.40 -1.83
C ASN A 277 -2.00 27.80 -3.13
N LYS A 278 -1.00 28.70 -3.05
CA LYS A 278 -0.17 29.08 -4.19
C LYS A 278 0.85 27.99 -4.55
N PHE A 279 1.13 27.07 -3.64
CA PHE A 279 1.92 25.88 -3.90
C PHE A 279 1.02 24.79 -4.52
N THR A 280 0.86 24.86 -5.85
CA THR A 280 0.17 23.78 -6.61
C THR A 280 0.81 22.42 -6.32
N PRO A 281 0.13 21.28 -6.54
CA PRO A 281 0.68 19.96 -6.20
C PRO A 281 2.11 19.73 -6.70
N LEU A 282 2.36 20.03 -7.98
CA LEU A 282 3.70 19.95 -8.58
C LEU A 282 4.71 20.91 -7.93
N LEU A 283 4.30 22.14 -7.62
CA LEU A 283 5.17 23.15 -7.02
C LEU A 283 5.50 22.82 -5.56
N LYS A 284 4.53 22.28 -4.82
CA LYS A 284 4.69 21.74 -3.46
C LYS A 284 5.66 20.57 -3.46
N GLU A 285 5.48 19.60 -4.36
CA GLU A 285 6.39 18.45 -4.46
C GLU A 285 7.81 18.88 -4.84
N LEU A 286 7.95 19.77 -5.83
CA LEU A 286 9.25 20.35 -6.20
C LEU A 286 9.91 21.07 -5.02
N PHE A 287 9.16 21.88 -4.29
CA PHE A 287 9.68 22.56 -3.09
C PHE A 287 10.19 21.54 -2.07
N LEU A 288 9.36 20.56 -1.70
CA LEU A 288 9.72 19.57 -0.69
C LEU A 288 10.91 18.70 -1.11
N LEU A 289 11.01 18.31 -2.38
CA LEU A 289 12.16 17.58 -2.90
C LEU A 289 13.47 18.37 -2.74
N VAL A 290 13.48 19.62 -3.19
CA VAL A 290 14.69 20.45 -3.10
C VAL A 290 14.99 20.78 -1.65
N TYR A 291 13.98 21.17 -0.86
CA TYR A 291 14.13 21.54 0.54
C TYR A 291 14.64 20.38 1.41
N LEU A 292 13.97 19.22 1.39
CA LEU A 292 14.36 18.07 2.21
C LEU A 292 15.70 17.47 1.79
N LYS A 293 16.07 17.52 0.50
CA LYS A 293 17.41 17.12 0.06
C LYS A 293 18.51 18.14 0.41
N SER A 294 18.13 19.38 0.69
CA SER A 294 19.07 20.43 1.15
C SER A 294 19.30 20.40 2.65
N PHE A 295 18.34 19.92 3.46
CA PHE A 295 18.46 19.95 4.92
C PHE A 295 18.42 18.57 5.59
N GLY A 296 18.09 17.50 4.85
CA GLY A 296 18.15 16.13 5.35
C GLY A 296 19.59 15.62 5.50
N ALA A 297 19.73 14.39 6.02
CA ALA A 297 21.01 13.81 6.44
C ALA A 297 22.13 13.84 5.38
N ALA A 298 21.81 13.72 4.09
CA ALA A 298 22.81 13.74 3.02
C ALA A 298 23.29 15.15 2.64
N ASN A 299 22.49 16.19 2.91
CA ASN A 299 22.76 17.60 2.62
C ASN A 299 23.50 17.86 1.28
N ASN A 300 23.01 17.25 0.19
CA ASN A 300 23.66 17.30 -1.12
C ASN A 300 22.76 17.88 -2.22
N GLY A 301 21.54 18.30 -1.89
CA GLY A 301 20.57 18.79 -2.85
C GLY A 301 20.10 17.70 -3.82
N ILE A 302 19.51 18.12 -4.94
CA ILE A 302 18.93 17.19 -5.92
C ILE A 302 19.36 17.51 -7.34
N SER A 303 19.81 16.49 -8.08
CA SER A 303 20.28 16.68 -9.45
C SER A 303 19.13 17.00 -10.40
N SER A 304 19.46 17.68 -11.50
CA SER A 304 18.49 17.97 -12.58
C SER A 304 17.92 16.70 -13.22
N ALA A 305 18.71 15.62 -13.29
CA ALA A 305 18.28 14.32 -13.79
C ALA A 305 17.30 13.66 -12.83
N LYS A 306 17.59 13.68 -11.52
CA LYS A 306 16.68 13.10 -10.50
C LYS A 306 15.37 13.85 -10.39
N LEU A 307 15.38 15.19 -10.51
CA LEU A 307 14.15 15.98 -10.60
C LEU A 307 13.32 15.62 -11.83
N LYS A 308 13.94 15.39 -12.99
CA LYS A 308 13.22 14.92 -14.18
C LYS A 308 12.61 13.54 -13.92
N GLU A 309 13.39 12.61 -13.37
CA GLU A 309 12.95 11.26 -13.05
C GLU A 309 11.74 11.24 -12.10
N LEU A 310 11.69 12.13 -11.12
CA LEU A 310 10.60 12.16 -10.14
C LEU A 310 9.37 12.95 -10.65
N LEU A 311 9.58 14.13 -11.25
CA LEU A 311 8.49 15.07 -11.55
C LEU A 311 8.06 15.13 -13.02
N TRP A 312 8.94 14.75 -13.95
CA TRP A 312 8.74 14.93 -15.40
C TRP A 312 9.26 13.72 -16.20
N TYR A 313 9.03 12.51 -15.69
CA TYR A 313 9.54 11.27 -16.25
C TYR A 313 8.98 10.96 -17.64
N ASP A 314 7.75 11.44 -17.92
CA ASP A 314 7.02 11.35 -19.17
C ASP A 314 7.53 12.31 -20.24
N LYS A 315 8.32 13.33 -19.85
CA LYS A 315 8.70 14.43 -20.73
C LYS A 315 10.05 14.20 -21.39
N SER A 316 10.18 14.71 -22.61
CA SER A 316 11.47 14.81 -23.28
C SER A 316 12.45 15.63 -22.43
N GLU A 317 13.77 15.45 -22.62
CA GLU A 317 14.79 16.26 -21.93
C GLU A 317 14.58 17.77 -22.13
N LYS A 318 14.10 18.17 -23.31
CA LYS A 318 13.82 19.57 -23.64
C LYS A 318 12.62 20.08 -22.84
N ASP A 319 11.52 19.32 -22.83
CA ASP A 319 10.29 19.74 -22.15
C ASP A 319 10.43 19.70 -20.64
N ALA A 320 11.09 18.68 -20.09
CA ALA A 320 11.39 18.61 -18.66
C ALA A 320 12.25 19.80 -18.21
N ARG A 321 13.24 20.21 -19.03
CA ARG A 321 14.07 21.39 -18.75
C ARG A 321 13.27 22.67 -18.75
N ASN A 322 12.38 22.86 -19.72
CA ASN A 322 11.50 24.03 -19.80
C ASN A 322 10.52 24.07 -18.63
N ASN A 323 9.86 22.95 -18.33
CA ASN A 323 8.95 22.83 -17.18
C ASN A 323 9.67 23.12 -15.86
N ARG A 324 10.87 22.57 -15.66
CA ARG A 324 11.69 22.86 -14.48
C ARG A 324 12.03 24.35 -14.38
N ALA A 325 12.46 24.98 -15.47
CA ALA A 325 12.82 26.40 -15.45
C ALA A 325 11.63 27.28 -15.02
N VAL A 326 10.44 27.03 -15.58
CA VAL A 326 9.21 27.75 -15.23
C VAL A 326 8.81 27.52 -13.76
N ASN A 327 8.80 26.27 -13.30
CA ASN A 327 8.41 25.95 -11.94
C ASN A 327 9.42 26.46 -10.89
N ILE A 328 10.73 26.41 -11.19
CA ILE A 328 11.77 27.01 -10.32
C ILE A 328 11.61 28.53 -10.26
N ALA A 329 11.31 29.21 -11.38
CA ALA A 329 11.07 30.66 -11.36
C ALA A 329 9.85 31.02 -10.50
N ARG A 330 8.75 30.27 -10.61
CA ARG A 330 7.57 30.42 -9.75
C ARG A 330 7.89 30.16 -8.28
N LEU A 331 8.65 29.09 -8.00
CA LEU A 331 9.05 28.74 -6.65
C LEU A 331 9.88 29.85 -6.01
N LYS A 332 10.85 30.42 -6.72
CA LYS A 332 11.64 31.56 -6.26
C LYS A 332 10.76 32.75 -5.86
N SER A 333 9.82 33.13 -6.74
CA SER A 333 8.90 34.24 -6.47
C SER A 333 8.03 34.00 -5.22
N LEU A 334 7.54 32.78 -5.01
CA LEU A 334 6.81 32.46 -3.77
C LEU A 334 7.71 32.53 -2.55
N LEU A 335 8.91 31.96 -2.62
CA LEU A 335 9.86 31.93 -1.50
C LEU A 335 10.38 33.32 -1.11
N GLU A 336 10.54 34.23 -2.08
CA GLU A 336 10.85 35.65 -1.84
C GLU A 336 9.75 36.36 -1.03
N SER A 337 8.48 35.99 -1.22
CA SER A 337 7.35 36.53 -0.45
C SER A 337 7.31 36.00 1.00
N VAL A 338 7.89 34.83 1.26
CA VAL A 338 7.98 34.20 2.59
C VAL A 338 9.14 34.76 3.40
N GLY A 339 10.31 34.87 2.79
CA GLY A 339 11.55 35.13 3.51
C GLY A 339 12.71 35.39 2.58
N ASN A 340 13.91 35.43 3.16
CA ASN A 340 15.14 35.43 2.40
C ASN A 340 15.54 33.98 2.06
N ILE A 341 14.63 33.26 1.39
CA ILE A 341 14.84 31.87 0.95
C ILE A 341 15.16 31.89 -0.54
N THR A 342 16.31 31.33 -0.93
CA THR A 342 16.75 31.28 -2.32
C THR A 342 16.90 29.84 -2.80
N VAL A 343 16.60 29.61 -4.07
CA VAL A 343 16.81 28.32 -4.74
C VAL A 343 17.91 28.49 -5.77
N SER A 344 19.01 27.75 -5.61
CA SER A 344 20.16 27.85 -6.50
C SER A 344 20.53 26.48 -7.04
N LYS A 345 21.30 26.46 -8.13
CA LYS A 345 21.94 25.25 -8.63
C LYS A 345 23.44 25.43 -8.50
N SER A 346 24.07 24.71 -7.58
CA SER A 346 25.53 24.66 -7.40
C SER A 346 26.03 23.25 -7.69
N THR A 347 27.20 23.14 -8.33
CA THR A 347 27.86 21.84 -8.63
C THR A 347 26.97 20.77 -9.26
N GLY A 348 25.92 21.17 -9.99
CA GLY A 348 24.97 20.26 -10.65
C GLY A 348 23.70 19.92 -9.84
N TYR A 349 23.64 20.32 -8.57
CA TYR A 349 22.56 20.03 -7.64
C TYR A 349 21.75 21.28 -7.28
N TRP A 350 20.42 21.13 -7.23
CA TRP A 350 19.50 22.15 -6.77
C TRP A 350 19.42 22.14 -5.25
N MET A 351 19.54 23.32 -4.64
CA MET A 351 19.50 23.50 -3.20
C MET A 351 18.66 24.72 -2.80
N VAL A 352 18.10 24.64 -1.60
CA VAL A 352 17.51 25.77 -0.89
C VAL A 352 18.56 26.36 0.05
N HIS A 353 18.69 27.67 0.05
CA HIS A 353 19.50 28.42 1.01
C HIS A 353 18.61 29.41 1.75
N ILE A 354 18.79 29.50 3.06
CA ILE A 354 18.07 30.42 3.93
C ILE A 354 19.08 31.45 4.43
N ASN A 355 18.85 32.71 4.09
CA ASN A 355 19.79 33.78 4.33
C ASN A 355 19.25 34.72 5.43
N GLY A 356 19.76 34.60 6.65
CA GLY A 356 19.43 35.47 7.78
C GLY A 356 18.68 34.77 8.92
N ASP A 357 18.73 35.39 10.10
CA ASP A 357 18.45 34.72 11.39
C ASP A 357 16.97 34.72 11.82
N SER A 358 16.09 35.37 11.07
CA SER A 358 14.71 35.65 11.51
C SER A 358 13.63 34.73 10.95
N LEU A 359 13.97 33.76 10.10
CA LEU A 359 12.98 32.89 9.46
C LEU A 359 12.74 31.62 10.29
N ASN A 360 11.59 31.56 10.95
CA ASN A 360 11.21 30.40 11.75
C ASN A 360 10.61 29.29 10.87
N ILE A 361 11.27 28.13 10.76
CA ILE A 361 10.77 26.95 10.05
C ILE A 361 10.84 25.75 11.00
N ASP A 362 9.71 25.06 11.17
CA ASP A 362 9.59 24.01 12.19
C ASP A 362 10.54 22.83 11.95
N TYR A 363 10.76 22.45 10.69
CA TYR A 363 11.70 21.39 10.34
C TYR A 363 13.16 21.76 10.64
N LEU A 364 13.55 23.04 10.51
CA LEU A 364 14.89 23.46 10.92
C LEU A 364 15.03 23.50 12.44
N SER A 365 14.00 23.94 13.16
CA SER A 365 13.98 23.85 14.63
C SER A 365 14.11 22.40 15.07
N PHE A 366 13.37 21.49 14.44
CA PHE A 366 13.49 20.06 14.64
C PHE A 366 14.93 19.56 14.42
N LEU A 367 15.54 19.84 13.27
CA LEU A 367 16.91 19.42 12.98
C LEU A 367 17.93 19.97 13.98
N ASN A 368 17.82 21.25 14.33
CA ASN A 368 18.70 21.88 15.32
C ASN A 368 18.60 21.18 16.69
N ILE A 369 17.40 20.74 17.08
CA ILE A 369 17.23 19.99 18.32
C ILE A 369 17.81 18.58 18.17
N THR A 370 17.42 17.83 17.14
CA THR A 370 17.74 16.40 17.04
C THR A 370 19.16 16.07 16.62
N GLN A 371 19.87 17.01 15.98
CA GLN A 371 21.27 16.81 15.60
C GLN A 371 22.27 17.14 16.73
N ASN A 372 21.81 17.77 17.82
CA ASN A 372 22.65 18.03 18.97
C ASN A 372 22.88 16.74 19.78
N THR A 373 24.06 16.61 20.38
CA THR A 373 24.42 15.43 21.21
C THR A 373 23.95 15.54 22.66
N SER A 374 23.53 16.74 23.08
CA SER A 374 23.05 17.02 24.43
C SER A 374 21.85 17.93 24.35
N HIS A 375 20.78 17.58 25.08
CA HIS A 375 19.50 18.29 25.05
C HIS A 375 19.17 18.79 26.45
N LYS A 376 18.82 20.07 26.53
CA LYS A 376 18.26 20.67 27.75
C LYS A 376 16.75 20.43 27.79
N LYS A 377 16.14 20.68 28.95
CA LYS A 377 14.69 20.54 29.12
C LYS A 377 13.92 21.44 28.15
N GLU A 378 14.44 22.63 27.89
CA GLU A 378 13.85 23.61 26.98
C GLU A 378 13.81 23.08 25.54
N ASP A 379 14.85 22.37 25.09
CA ASP A 379 14.91 21.77 23.76
C ASP A 379 13.82 20.69 23.59
N ILE A 380 13.62 19.87 24.62
CA ILE A 380 12.58 18.82 24.61
C ILE A 380 11.19 19.42 24.64
N ILE A 381 10.97 20.46 25.44
CA ILE A 381 9.70 21.19 25.45
C ILE A 381 9.41 21.76 24.06
N HIS A 382 10.42 22.35 23.40
CA HIS A 382 10.28 22.89 22.05
C HIS A 382 9.99 21.80 21.02
N LEU A 383 10.69 20.66 21.08
CA LEU A 383 10.42 19.50 20.23
C LEU A 383 8.98 19.02 20.39
N MET A 384 8.52 18.83 21.64
CA MET A 384 7.15 18.42 21.92
C MET A 384 6.10 19.41 21.39
N GLN A 385 6.38 20.72 21.36
CA GLN A 385 5.48 21.70 20.76
C GLN A 385 5.37 21.53 19.24
N ILE A 386 6.47 21.19 18.57
CA ILE A 386 6.46 20.86 17.14
C ILE A 386 5.59 19.61 16.90
N LEU A 387 5.80 18.54 17.68
CA LEU A 387 5.07 17.28 17.54
C LEU A 387 3.57 17.41 17.84
N LYS A 388 3.17 18.27 18.78
CA LYS A 388 1.76 18.54 19.11
C LYS A 388 0.96 19.11 17.93
N ARG A 389 1.62 19.65 16.90
CA ARG A 389 0.96 20.13 15.68
C ARG A 389 0.45 18.99 14.79
N GLY A 390 1.03 17.80 14.92
CA GLY A 390 0.71 16.61 14.13
C GLY A 390 1.90 16.10 13.33
N ASP A 391 1.65 15.05 12.56
CA ASP A 391 2.69 14.28 11.87
C ASP A 391 3.49 15.11 10.87
N PHE A 392 4.74 14.68 10.66
CA PHE A 392 5.59 15.25 9.64
C PHE A 392 4.98 15.04 8.25
N LEU A 393 4.68 16.15 7.59
CA LEU A 393 4.00 16.24 6.31
C LEU A 393 2.71 15.41 6.29
N GLN A 394 1.87 15.63 7.32
CA GLN A 394 0.55 15.02 7.44
C GLN A 394 -0.26 15.19 6.13
N ASN A 395 -0.92 14.11 5.70
CA ASN A 395 -1.69 14.02 4.46
C ASN A 395 -0.88 14.25 3.17
N VAL A 396 0.45 14.17 3.22
CA VAL A 396 1.32 14.15 2.03
C VAL A 396 1.89 12.75 1.86
N THR A 397 1.64 12.16 0.71
CA THR A 397 1.92 10.75 0.41
C THR A 397 2.76 10.60 -0.86
N TYR A 398 3.96 11.18 -0.85
CA TYR A 398 4.94 10.94 -1.91
C TYR A 398 5.82 9.74 -1.52
N GLU A 399 6.06 8.80 -2.43
CA GLU A 399 6.84 7.61 -2.11
C GLU A 399 8.27 7.95 -1.62
N TRP A 400 8.94 8.88 -2.30
CA TRP A 400 10.29 9.30 -1.91
C TRP A 400 10.34 9.95 -0.51
N LEU A 401 9.18 10.34 0.05
CA LEU A 401 9.05 10.99 1.34
C LEU A 401 9.09 9.99 2.51
N ASP A 402 8.76 8.72 2.27
CA ASP A 402 8.66 7.70 3.34
C ASP A 402 9.97 7.55 4.10
N LYS A 403 11.11 7.60 3.39
CA LYS A 403 12.43 7.60 4.03
C LYS A 403 12.60 8.78 4.98
N PHE A 404 12.19 9.98 4.58
CA PHE A 404 12.29 11.16 5.45
C PHE A 404 11.35 11.07 6.66
N LYS A 405 10.15 10.50 6.49
CA LYS A 405 9.22 10.26 7.61
C LYS A 405 9.78 9.24 8.60
N ALA A 406 10.39 8.17 8.11
CA ALA A 406 11.09 7.19 8.93
C ALA A 406 12.25 7.83 9.69
N ASP A 407 13.12 8.58 8.99
CA ASP A 407 14.25 9.30 9.59
C ASP A 407 13.75 10.28 10.68
N VAL A 408 12.67 11.03 10.44
CA VAL A 408 12.08 11.93 11.44
C VAL A 408 11.59 11.15 12.66
N SER A 409 10.85 10.06 12.45
CA SER A 409 10.30 9.24 13.53
C SER A 409 11.40 8.64 14.40
N GLU A 410 12.44 8.08 13.79
CA GLU A 410 13.60 7.52 14.47
C GLU A 410 14.32 8.60 15.31
N ASN A 411 14.57 9.77 14.74
CA ASN A 411 15.21 10.88 15.45
C ASN A 411 14.37 11.36 16.65
N VAL A 412 13.04 11.47 16.49
CA VAL A 412 12.14 11.86 17.59
C VAL A 412 12.25 10.84 18.74
N ILE A 413 12.10 9.55 18.43
CA ILE A 413 12.14 8.48 19.43
C ILE A 413 13.49 8.51 20.16
N ASN A 414 14.60 8.52 19.43
CA ASN A 414 15.94 8.51 19.99
C ASN A 414 16.19 9.69 20.94
N VAL A 415 15.83 10.91 20.52
CA VAL A 415 16.04 12.13 21.33
C VAL A 415 15.22 12.09 22.62
N LEU A 416 13.94 11.73 22.52
CA LEU A 416 13.02 11.70 23.66
C LEU A 416 13.40 10.61 24.68
N ILE A 417 13.78 9.43 24.20
CA ILE A 417 14.22 8.31 25.05
C ILE A 417 15.57 8.62 25.70
N ASN A 418 16.58 9.07 24.94
CA ASN A 418 17.90 9.40 25.48
C ASN A 418 17.84 10.51 26.54
N TYR A 419 17.04 11.55 26.29
CA TYR A 419 16.80 12.59 27.27
C TYR A 419 16.16 12.03 28.54
N THR A 420 15.15 11.17 28.39
CA THR A 420 14.46 10.56 29.53
C THR A 420 15.42 9.72 30.35
N ASN A 421 16.21 8.85 29.73
CA ASN A 421 17.17 7.99 30.44
C ASN A 421 18.20 8.79 31.24
N SER A 422 18.65 9.90 30.68
CA SER A 422 19.64 10.78 31.33
C SER A 422 19.05 11.61 32.48
N ASN A 423 17.74 11.89 32.48
CA ASN A 423 17.11 12.85 33.40
C ASN A 423 15.92 12.28 34.18
N ARG A 424 15.69 10.97 34.14
CA ARG A 424 14.48 10.30 34.68
C ARG A 424 14.23 10.58 36.15
N THR A 425 15.30 10.69 36.94
CA THR A 425 15.24 10.90 38.40
C THR A 425 14.94 12.34 38.78
N ILE A 426 15.19 13.30 37.88
CA ILE A 426 15.06 14.73 38.12
C ILE A 426 13.73 15.27 37.56
N CYS A 427 13.21 14.65 36.50
CA CYS A 427 11.96 15.07 35.86
C CYS A 427 10.71 14.73 36.69
N ASN A 428 9.73 15.63 36.66
CA ASN A 428 8.39 15.36 37.20
C ASN A 428 7.73 14.21 36.41
N PRO A 429 7.09 13.22 37.08
CA PRO A 429 6.38 12.12 36.41
C PRO A 429 5.39 12.55 35.32
N SER A 430 4.68 13.66 35.50
CA SER A 430 3.73 14.18 34.48
C SER A 430 4.41 14.60 33.18
N PHE A 431 5.65 15.09 33.25
CA PHE A 431 6.44 15.40 32.05
C PHE A 431 6.91 14.13 31.33
N LEU A 432 7.35 13.12 32.11
CA LEU A 432 7.73 11.82 31.58
C LEU A 432 6.57 11.09 30.89
N ILE A 433 5.34 11.21 31.42
CA ILE A 433 4.14 10.69 30.76
C ILE A 433 3.95 11.34 29.39
N GLN A 434 4.06 12.67 29.29
CA GLN A 434 3.89 13.36 28.00
C GLN A 434 4.97 12.98 26.98
N ILE A 435 6.21 12.77 27.44
CA ILE A 435 7.29 12.27 26.56
C ILE A 435 6.95 10.85 26.06
N ALA A 436 6.54 9.96 26.95
CA ALA A 436 6.18 8.60 26.56
C ALA A 436 4.95 8.56 25.64
N ASP A 437 3.95 9.41 25.86
CA ASP A 437 2.81 9.57 24.96
C ASP A 437 3.24 10.01 23.56
N ALA A 438 4.20 10.94 23.48
CA ALA A 438 4.76 11.38 22.20
C ALA A 438 5.50 10.23 21.50
N VAL A 439 6.32 9.45 22.21
CA VAL A 439 7.02 8.29 21.62
C VAL A 439 6.02 7.23 21.12
N LEU A 440 5.00 6.90 21.92
CA LEU A 440 3.98 5.91 21.56
C LEU A 440 3.10 6.33 20.39
N LEU A 441 3.05 7.63 20.05
CA LEU A 441 2.39 8.11 18.84
C LEU A 441 3.18 7.72 17.57
N PHE A 442 4.52 7.73 17.63
CA PHE A 442 5.39 7.35 16.52
C PHE A 442 5.64 5.83 16.47
N ASP A 443 5.68 5.18 17.64
CA ASP A 443 5.96 3.76 17.78
C ASP A 443 5.11 3.17 18.92
N SER A 444 3.94 2.62 18.56
CA SER A 444 2.95 2.13 19.53
C SER A 444 3.42 0.91 20.34
N ILE A 445 4.44 0.21 19.85
CA ILE A 445 5.03 -0.99 20.45
C ILE A 445 6.40 -0.70 21.09
N ASN A 446 6.70 0.57 21.35
CA ASN A 446 7.92 0.94 22.05
C ASN A 446 7.90 0.52 23.53
N GLU A 447 8.64 -0.55 23.85
CA GLU A 447 8.70 -1.14 25.20
C GLU A 447 9.26 -0.16 26.25
N GLU A 448 10.19 0.69 25.85
CA GLU A 448 10.83 1.64 26.74
C GLU A 448 9.88 2.78 27.13
N ALA A 449 9.17 3.33 26.14
CA ALA A 449 8.11 4.31 26.38
C ALA A 449 6.99 3.72 27.26
N LEU A 450 6.60 2.46 27.05
CA LEU A 450 5.67 1.76 27.94
C LEU A 450 6.18 1.75 29.39
N SER A 451 7.44 1.36 29.59
CA SER A 451 8.06 1.32 30.93
C SER A 451 8.11 2.69 31.59
N ILE A 452 8.50 3.73 30.84
CA ILE A 452 8.51 5.12 31.32
C ILE A 452 7.11 5.55 31.74
N LYS A 453 6.10 5.31 30.90
CA LYS A 453 4.71 5.71 31.15
C LYS A 453 4.10 5.00 32.34
N CYS A 454 4.20 3.67 32.42
CA CYS A 454 3.65 2.88 33.52
C CYS A 454 4.28 3.26 34.86
N LYS A 455 5.62 3.34 34.95
CA LYS A 455 6.32 3.76 36.18
C LYS A 455 5.93 5.19 36.60
N SER A 456 5.80 6.12 35.64
CA SER A 456 5.40 7.50 35.94
C SER A 456 3.95 7.62 36.38
N LEU A 457 3.03 6.85 35.78
CA LEU A 457 1.63 6.78 36.21
C LEU A 457 1.48 6.20 37.62
N MET A 458 2.27 5.17 37.95
CA MET A 458 2.32 4.60 39.31
C MET A 458 2.79 5.64 40.34
N LYS A 459 3.83 6.42 40.02
CA LYS A 459 4.31 7.52 40.87
C LYS A 459 3.29 8.64 41.05
N ASN A 460 2.43 8.86 40.07
CA ASN A 460 1.30 9.81 40.13
C ASN A 460 0.03 9.22 40.79
N GLY A 461 0.08 8.01 41.36
CA GLY A 461 -1.09 7.35 41.97
C GLY A 461 -2.17 6.89 40.97
N LYS A 462 -1.90 7.00 39.66
CA LYS A 462 -2.84 6.65 38.57
C LYS A 462 -2.70 5.15 38.21
N HIS A 463 -2.81 4.26 39.21
CA HIS A 463 -2.58 2.81 39.08
C HIS A 463 -3.45 2.12 38.01
N SER A 464 -4.75 2.39 38.01
CA SER A 464 -5.68 1.82 37.03
C SER A 464 -5.33 2.22 35.59
N LEU A 465 -4.85 3.45 35.39
CA LEU A 465 -4.44 3.94 34.08
C LEU A 465 -3.12 3.31 33.62
N ALA A 466 -2.19 3.07 34.55
CA ALA A 466 -0.96 2.34 34.27
C ALA A 466 -1.24 0.91 33.79
N LYS A 467 -2.15 0.20 34.49
CA LYS A 467 -2.56 -1.16 34.12
C LYS A 467 -3.27 -1.18 32.77
N LYS A 468 -4.21 -0.26 32.54
CA LYS A 468 -4.88 -0.12 31.23
C LYS A 468 -3.90 0.13 30.08
N THR A 469 -2.91 0.98 30.30
CA THR A 469 -1.87 1.28 29.29
C THR A 469 -1.08 0.04 28.92
N TYR A 470 -0.67 -0.75 29.92
CA TYR A 470 0.00 -2.02 29.71
C TYR A 470 -0.87 -3.05 28.97
N ASP A 471 -2.13 -3.21 29.36
CA ASP A 471 -3.01 -4.20 28.72
C ASP A 471 -3.30 -3.85 27.25
N VAL A 472 -3.43 -2.55 26.93
CA VAL A 472 -3.55 -2.08 25.54
C VAL A 472 -2.29 -2.40 24.74
N PHE A 473 -1.11 -2.10 25.29
CA PHE A 473 0.16 -2.42 24.65
C PHE A 473 0.32 -3.91 24.36
N VAL A 474 0.05 -4.78 25.34
CA VAL A 474 0.16 -6.24 25.17
C VAL A 474 -0.75 -6.74 24.06
N LYS A 475 -1.96 -6.20 23.96
CA LYS A 475 -2.90 -6.54 22.89
C LYS A 475 -2.37 -6.09 21.53
N GLU A 476 -1.84 -4.88 21.41
CA GLU A 476 -1.25 -4.37 20.17
C GLU A 476 0.00 -5.14 19.76
N TYR A 477 0.88 -5.44 20.71
CA TYR A 477 2.06 -6.27 20.52
C TYR A 477 1.70 -7.64 19.95
N LYS A 478 0.67 -8.30 20.51
CA LYS A 478 0.17 -9.59 20.01
C LYS A 478 -0.39 -9.49 18.60
N VAL A 479 -1.11 -8.41 18.28
CA VAL A 479 -1.66 -8.20 16.93
C VAL A 479 -0.54 -8.00 15.91
N LEU A 480 0.49 -7.22 16.25
CA LEU A 480 1.58 -6.88 15.34
C LEU A 480 2.59 -8.02 15.14
N TYR A 481 2.92 -8.76 16.20
CA TYR A 481 3.97 -9.79 16.16
C TYR A 481 3.44 -11.23 16.23
N ASN A 482 2.15 -11.43 16.51
CA ASN A 482 1.57 -12.75 16.79
C ASN A 482 2.23 -13.49 17.98
N GLU A 483 2.96 -12.76 18.82
CA GLU A 483 3.69 -13.27 19.98
C GLU A 483 3.16 -12.65 21.27
N ASP A 484 3.21 -13.41 22.36
CA ASP A 484 2.81 -12.88 23.67
C ASP A 484 3.94 -12.02 24.24
N TYR A 485 3.58 -10.87 24.81
CA TYR A 485 4.57 -9.99 25.41
C TYR A 485 5.19 -10.63 26.66
N SER A 486 6.53 -10.65 26.71
CA SER A 486 7.29 -11.46 27.66
C SER A 486 7.33 -10.89 29.09
N LEU A 487 7.23 -9.57 29.25
CA LEU A 487 7.30 -8.90 30.55
C LEU A 487 5.93 -8.70 31.15
N SER A 488 5.75 -9.12 32.41
CA SER A 488 4.51 -8.85 33.16
C SER A 488 4.40 -7.38 33.58
N PHE A 489 3.19 -6.93 33.91
CA PHE A 489 2.97 -5.59 34.45
C PHE A 489 3.87 -5.29 35.66
N SER A 490 4.01 -6.24 36.58
CA SER A 490 4.88 -6.10 37.75
C SER A 490 6.35 -5.98 37.40
N ASN A 491 6.82 -6.68 36.34
CA ASN A 491 8.21 -6.55 35.88
C ASN A 491 8.52 -5.14 35.39
N ILE A 492 7.53 -4.48 34.76
CA ILE A 492 7.71 -3.15 34.18
C ILE A 492 7.54 -2.05 35.21
N THR A 493 6.71 -2.24 36.23
CA THR A 493 6.47 -1.21 37.25
C THR A 493 7.43 -1.24 38.43
N ASN A 494 8.09 -2.37 38.69
CA ASN A 494 9.09 -2.48 39.74
C ASN A 494 10.41 -1.83 39.31
N ASP A 495 11.08 -1.15 40.24
CA ASP A 495 12.41 -0.58 40.01
C ASP A 495 13.52 -1.62 40.09
#